data_AF-A0A946XQT0-F1
#
_entry.id   AF-A0A946XQT0-F1
#
_cell.length_a   1.000
_cell.length_b   1.000
_cell.length_c   1.000
_cell.angle_alpha   90.00
_cell.angle_beta   90.00
_cell.angle_gamma   90.00
#
_symmetry.space_group_name_H-M   'P 1'
#
loop_
_entity.id
_entity.type
_entity.pdbx_description
1 polymer ?
#
loop_
_entity_poly.entity_id
_entity_poly.type
_entity_poly.pdbx_seq_one_letter_code
_entity_poly.pdbx_strand_id
1 'polypeptide(L)'
;MKEADFKLIRRSFICRIIFTLLGTASLMAASYYNFIYFGILITGVISLPFFFIMSSKFYPDSSDFFSAKYKNFSRERKGLDLIADDSSIRGDHFDDYRRG
;
A
#
# COMPACT_ATOMS: atom_id res chain seq x y z
N MET A 1 1.84 11.38 -16.32
CA MET A 1 1.10 10.11 -16.13
C MET A 1 -0.23 10.25 -16.85
N LYS A 2 -0.84 9.18 -17.40
CA LYS A 2 -2.19 9.30 -17.96
C LYS A 2 -3.23 9.26 -16.84
N GLU A 3 -4.38 9.91 -17.03
CA GLU A 3 -5.42 9.95 -15.98
C GLU A 3 -5.98 8.55 -15.65
N ALA A 4 -5.99 7.64 -16.64
CA ALA A 4 -6.37 6.24 -16.44
C ALA A 4 -5.45 5.54 -15.42
N ASP A 5 -4.13 5.67 -15.60
CA ASP A 5 -3.13 5.06 -14.71
C ASP A 5 -3.24 5.63 -13.29
N PHE A 6 -3.42 6.95 -13.17
CA PHE A 6 -3.60 7.61 -11.88
C PHE A 6 -4.82 7.08 -11.11
N LYS A 7 -5.97 6.91 -11.79
CA LYS A 7 -7.18 6.35 -11.19
C LYS A 7 -6.96 4.88 -10.79
N LEU A 8 -6.24 4.12 -11.60
CA LEU A 8 -5.93 2.71 -11.35
C LEU A 8 -5.03 2.55 -10.11
N ILE A 9 -3.92 3.28 -10.02
CA ILE A 9 -3.01 3.28 -8.86
C ILE A 9 -3.78 3.65 -7.57
N ARG A 10 -4.60 4.70 -7.63
CA ARG A 10 -5.41 5.13 -6.47
C ARG A 10 -6.40 4.04 -6.03
N ARG A 11 -7.13 3.44 -6.97
CA ARG A 11 -8.09 2.37 -6.67
C ARG A 11 -7.38 1.14 -6.10
N SER A 12 -6.29 0.73 -6.71
CA SER A 12 -5.44 -0.38 -6.26
C SER A 12 -4.95 -0.15 -4.83
N PHE A 13 -4.49 1.05 -4.51
CA PHE A 13 -4.07 1.42 -3.15
C PHE A 13 -5.22 1.39 -2.13
N ILE A 14 -6.41 1.86 -2.49
CA ILE A 14 -7.59 1.78 -1.61
C ILE A 14 -7.95 0.31 -1.34
N CYS A 15 -8.00 -0.52 -2.39
CA CYS A 15 -8.27 -1.95 -2.23
C CYS A 15 -7.20 -2.65 -1.36
N ARG A 16 -5.93 -2.23 -1.47
CA ARG A 16 -4.84 -2.72 -0.62
C ARG A 16 -5.05 -2.40 0.86
N ILE A 17 -5.45 -1.17 1.19
CA ILE A 17 -5.74 -0.76 2.57
C ILE A 17 -6.92 -1.58 3.10
N ILE A 18 -8.00 -1.69 2.33
CA ILE A 18 -9.19 -2.44 2.73
C ILE A 18 -8.85 -3.91 2.99
N PHE A 19 -8.12 -4.55 2.08
CA PHE A 19 -7.68 -5.94 2.25
C PHE A 19 -6.84 -6.13 3.51
N THR A 20 -5.92 -5.20 3.77
CA THR A 20 -5.06 -5.24 4.96
C THR A 20 -5.88 -5.12 6.24
N LEU A 21 -6.81 -4.16 6.30
CA LEU A 21 -7.69 -3.95 7.44
C LEU A 21 -8.61 -5.16 7.67
N LEU A 22 -9.19 -5.72 6.61
CA LEU A 22 -10.05 -6.91 6.71
C LEU A 22 -9.27 -8.12 7.22
N GLY A 23 -8.09 -8.41 6.66
CA GLY A 23 -7.27 -9.53 7.11
C GLY A 23 -6.86 -9.39 8.58
N THR A 24 -6.44 -8.19 8.98
CA THR A 24 -6.09 -7.86 10.37
C THR A 24 -7.30 -8.05 11.30
N ALA A 25 -8.46 -7.52 10.92
CA ALA A 25 -9.70 -7.65 11.68
C ALA A 25 -10.16 -9.12 11.80
N SER A 26 -10.03 -9.92 10.73
CA SER A 26 -10.33 -11.35 10.75
C SER A 26 -9.42 -12.11 11.72
N LEU A 27 -8.13 -11.79 11.78
CA LEU A 27 -7.22 -12.39 12.77
C LEU A 27 -7.53 -11.95 14.19
N MET A 28 -7.86 -10.66 14.40
CA MET A 28 -8.28 -10.18 15.71
C MET A 28 -9.57 -10.88 16.18
N ALA A 29 -10.54 -11.07 15.29
CA ALA A 29 -11.75 -11.83 15.59
C ALA A 29 -11.43 -13.29 15.91
N ALA A 30 -10.59 -13.95 15.12
CA ALA A 30 -10.17 -15.33 15.36
C ALA A 30 -9.46 -15.49 16.73
N SER A 31 -8.63 -14.51 17.10
CA SER A 31 -7.98 -14.42 18.41
C SER A 31 -8.99 -14.22 19.54
N TYR A 32 -10.00 -13.35 19.37
CA TYR A 32 -11.07 -13.15 20.35
C TYR A 32 -11.89 -14.42 20.62
N TYR A 33 -12.17 -15.21 19.58
CA TYR A 33 -12.87 -16.50 19.70
C TYR A 33 -11.95 -17.67 20.10
N ASN A 34 -10.70 -17.40 20.51
CA ASN A 34 -9.69 -18.40 20.89
C ASN A 34 -9.34 -19.44 19.81
N PHE A 35 -9.58 -19.15 18.52
CA PHE A 35 -9.10 -20.00 17.41
C PHE A 35 -7.58 -19.89 17.22
N ILE A 36 -6.99 -18.78 17.69
CA ILE A 36 -5.55 -18.52 17.64
C ILE A 36 -5.12 -18.06 19.04
N TYR A 37 -4.19 -18.80 19.66
CA TYR A 37 -3.67 -18.51 21.01
C TYR A 37 -2.68 -17.33 21.02
N PHE A 38 -3.13 -16.17 20.57
CA PHE A 38 -2.43 -14.90 20.70
C PHE A 38 -3.40 -13.88 21.33
N GLY A 39 -2.92 -13.03 22.23
CA GLY A 39 -3.74 -11.95 22.79
C GLY A 39 -4.11 -10.92 21.71
N ILE A 40 -5.35 -10.43 21.71
CA ILE A 40 -5.93 -9.57 20.65
C ILE A 40 -5.03 -8.39 20.28
N LEU A 41 -4.44 -7.72 21.28
CA LEU A 41 -3.56 -6.58 21.08
C LEU A 41 -2.26 -7.00 20.37
N ILE A 42 -1.68 -8.12 20.77
CA ILE A 42 -0.46 -8.68 20.15
C ILE A 42 -0.78 -9.14 18.71
N THR A 43 -1.91 -9.81 18.52
CA THR A 43 -2.42 -10.21 17.19
C THR A 43 -2.53 -9.00 16.27
N GLY A 44 -3.12 -7.90 16.72
CA GLY A 44 -3.26 -6.67 15.93
C GLY A 44 -1.91 -6.07 15.51
N VAL A 45 -0.97 -5.96 16.44
CA VAL A 45 0.37 -5.38 16.19
C VAL A 45 1.16 -6.21 15.17
N ILE A 46 1.08 -7.54 15.23
CA ILE A 46 1.83 -8.43 14.33
C ILE A 46 1.13 -8.61 12.98
N SER A 47 -0.21 -8.69 12.97
CA SER A 47 -0.96 -9.00 11.76
C SER A 47 -1.01 -7.85 10.76
N LEU A 48 -1.08 -6.60 11.23
CA LEU A 48 -1.18 -5.44 10.35
C LEU A 48 0.00 -5.30 9.37
N PRO A 49 1.28 -5.31 9.80
CA PRO A 49 2.41 -5.25 8.86
C PRO A 49 2.46 -6.48 7.95
N PHE A 50 2.13 -7.68 8.44
CA PHE A 50 2.14 -8.90 7.66
C PHE A 50 1.13 -8.86 6.50
N PHE A 51 -0.12 -8.49 6.79
CA PHE A 51 -1.14 -8.32 5.75
C PHE A 51 -0.83 -7.16 4.80
N PHE A 52 -0.21 -6.09 5.30
CA PHE A 52 0.20 -4.97 4.45
C PHE A 52 1.31 -5.34 3.45
N ILE A 53 2.23 -6.22 3.85
CA ILE A 53 3.27 -6.76 2.97
C ILE A 53 2.64 -7.75 1.98
N MET A 54 1.82 -8.71 2.43
CA MET A 54 1.17 -9.69 1.57
C MET A 54 0.26 -9.03 0.51
N SER A 55 -0.44 -7.97 0.88
CA SER A 55 -1.35 -7.25 -0.02
C SER A 55 -0.65 -6.62 -1.22
N SER A 56 0.67 -6.38 -1.16
CA SER A 56 1.45 -5.91 -2.31
C SER A 56 1.44 -6.89 -3.50
N LYS A 57 1.35 -8.20 -3.25
CA LYS A 57 1.24 -9.21 -4.31
C LYS A 57 -0.10 -9.15 -5.04
N PHE A 58 -1.17 -8.81 -4.32
CA PHE A 58 -2.52 -8.71 -4.88
C PHE A 58 -2.80 -7.36 -5.54
N TYR A 59 -2.12 -6.30 -5.08
CA TYR A 59 -2.30 -4.93 -5.55
C TYR A 59 -0.95 -4.32 -5.95
N PRO A 60 -0.30 -4.84 -6.99
CA PRO A 60 1.05 -4.40 -7.37
C PRO A 60 1.08 -2.92 -7.77
N ASP A 61 0.07 -2.44 -8.50
CA ASP A 61 0.01 -1.04 -8.97
C ASP A 61 -0.08 -0.02 -7.82
N SER A 62 -0.37 -0.48 -6.59
CA SER A 62 -0.39 0.38 -5.41
C SER A 62 1.00 0.86 -4.97
N SER A 63 2.09 0.20 -5.41
CA SER A 63 3.46 0.63 -5.10
C SER A 63 3.76 2.03 -5.62
N ASP A 64 3.22 2.35 -6.81
CA ASP A 64 3.45 3.61 -7.50
C ASP A 64 2.74 4.80 -6.84
N PHE A 65 1.85 4.54 -5.88
CA PHE A 65 1.15 5.59 -5.12
C PHE A 65 2.12 6.52 -4.40
N PHE A 66 3.25 6.01 -3.92
CA PHE A 66 4.25 6.81 -3.21
C PHE A 66 5.29 7.47 -4.11
N SER A 67 5.28 7.16 -5.41
CA SER A 67 6.24 7.69 -6.40
C SER A 67 6.15 9.20 -6.53
N ALA A 68 7.29 9.85 -6.79
CA ALA A 68 7.35 11.28 -7.10
C ALA A 68 6.46 11.62 -8.31
N LYS A 69 6.42 10.73 -9.31
CA LYS A 69 5.56 10.84 -10.49
C LYS A 69 4.07 10.91 -10.15
N TYR A 70 3.57 10.05 -9.27
CA TYR A 70 2.17 10.08 -8.83
C TYR A 70 1.88 11.36 -8.01
N LYS A 71 2.80 11.75 -7.11
CA LYS A 71 2.68 12.97 -6.30
C LYS A 71 2.64 14.23 -7.17
N ASN A 72 3.59 14.39 -8.10
CA ASN A 72 3.67 15.54 -8.99
C ASN A 72 2.46 15.62 -9.92
N PHE A 73 1.97 14.49 -10.46
CA PHE A 73 0.72 14.49 -11.24
C PHE A 73 -0.49 14.94 -10.40
N SER A 74 -0.57 14.53 -9.13
CA SER A 74 -1.64 15.02 -8.25
C SER A 74 -1.51 16.50 -7.88
N ARG A 75 -0.28 17.04 -7.79
CA ARG A 75 -0.01 18.45 -7.46
C ARG A 75 -0.32 19.35 -8.64
N GLU A 76 0.09 18.95 -9.84
CA GLU A 76 -0.23 19.62 -11.10
C GLU A 76 -1.75 19.79 -11.28
N ARG A 77 -2.53 18.72 -11.05
CA ARG A 77 -4.01 18.80 -11.08
C ARG A 77 -4.63 19.76 -10.06
N LYS A 78 -3.90 20.07 -8.99
CA LYS A 78 -4.33 20.98 -7.92
C LYS A 78 -3.76 22.40 -8.09
N GLY A 79 -3.01 22.66 -9.16
CA GLY A 79 -2.33 23.94 -9.36
C GLY A 79 -1.24 24.23 -8.32
N LEU A 80 -0.66 23.19 -7.72
CA LEU A 80 0.39 23.31 -6.71
C LEU A 80 1.77 23.18 -7.35
N ASP A 81 2.76 23.87 -6.77
CA ASP A 81 4.15 23.82 -7.23
C ASP A 81 4.68 22.39 -7.28
N LEU A 82 5.45 22.07 -8.32
CA LEU A 82 6.02 20.73 -8.48
C LEU A 82 7.15 20.53 -7.47
N ILE A 83 7.26 19.32 -6.93
CA ILE A 83 8.40 18.94 -6.10
C ILE A 83 9.51 18.54 -7.07
N ALA A 84 10.66 19.20 -6.95
CA ALA A 84 11.85 18.83 -7.72
C ALA A 84 12.19 17.35 -7.46
N ASP A 85 12.50 16.62 -8.52
CA ASP A 85 12.99 15.24 -8.45
C ASP A 85 14.42 15.24 -7.91
N ASP A 86 14.59 15.55 -6.63
CA ASP A 86 15.89 15.58 -5.95
C ASP A 86 16.33 14.20 -5.44
N SER A 87 15.54 13.16 -5.67
CA SER A 87 15.91 11.80 -5.28
C SER A 87 16.74 11.13 -6.38
N SER A 88 18.05 10.99 -6.12
CA SER A 88 18.92 9.98 -6.74
C SER A 88 18.40 8.54 -6.58
N ILE A 89 17.43 8.36 -5.69
CA ILE A 89 16.68 7.14 -5.44
C ILE A 89 15.49 7.11 -6.41
N ARG A 90 15.68 6.50 -7.58
CA ARG A 90 14.54 6.14 -8.44
C ARG A 90 13.61 5.27 -7.61
N GLY A 91 12.33 5.63 -7.56
CA GLY A 91 11.28 4.83 -6.93
C GLY A 91 11.14 3.41 -7.53
N ASP A 92 11.92 3.09 -8.54
CA ASP A 92 12.11 1.78 -9.17
C ASP A 92 12.65 0.70 -8.19
N HIS A 93 13.09 1.04 -6.97
CA HIS A 93 13.55 0.02 -6.01
C HIS A 93 12.46 -0.96 -5.51
N PHE A 94 11.18 -0.71 -5.81
CA PHE A 94 10.13 -1.72 -5.65
C PHE A 94 9.91 -2.57 -6.91
N ASP A 95 10.42 -2.16 -8.08
CA ASP A 95 10.45 -2.97 -9.30
C ASP A 95 11.53 -4.05 -9.26
N ASP A 96 12.60 -3.86 -8.48
CA ASP A 96 13.65 -4.87 -8.31
C ASP A 96 13.13 -6.14 -7.60
N TYR A 97 12.08 -6.04 -6.77
CA TYR A 97 11.42 -7.22 -6.16
C TYR A 97 10.58 -8.04 -7.16
N ARG A 98 10.36 -7.55 -8.39
CA ARG A 98 9.61 -8.25 -9.44
C ARG A 98 10.50 -9.03 -10.42
N ARG A 99 11.82 -9.00 -10.27
CA ARG A 99 12.75 -9.81 -11.08
C ARG A 99 13.46 -10.89 -10.26
N GLY A 100 12.70 -11.89 -9.80
CA GLY A 100 13.23 -13.21 -9.41
C GLY A 100 14.19 -13.22 -8.22
#